data_AF-A0A9P9LW72-F1
#
_entry.id   AF-A0A9P9LW72-F1
#
_cell.length_a   1.000
_cell.length_b   1.000
_cell.length_c   1.000
_cell.angle_alpha   90.00
_cell.angle_beta   90.00
_cell.angle_gamma   90.00
#
_symmetry.space_group_name_H-M   'P 1'
#
loop_
_entity.id
_entity.type
_entity.pdbx_description
1 polymer ?
#
loop_
_entity_poly.entity_id
_entity_poly.type
_entity_poly.pdbx_seq_one_letter_code
_entity_poly.pdbx_strand_id
1 'polypeptide(L)'
;MKGPAVDQLVYEFMFPKPKSTDPQNFQGLLQRQLVPEVRLETQAFYGHLSSQEAKYPGLDYSYQPHRVRLSRYPWHRRLFRAFDGVGLTRHEIASLTKWEGTRWAKERFEREQGIVIRDTTADGISDWVPPHLRVAVAPQAHRADVEDMEDIQEDEETEDNEVENEMDEDIDDSDVEIQSVGVALNEQLRANAALREAGTDTVMDEAWEQWLKEAAESGGIPYMPAELSPNANIPGTRP
;
A
#
# COMPACT_ATOMS: atom_id res chain seq x y z
N MET A 1 8.17 -16.93 40.20
CA MET A 1 8.95 -17.30 38.99
C MET A 1 8.68 -16.22 37.96
N LYS A 2 9.71 -15.54 37.44
CA LYS A 2 9.50 -14.59 36.33
C LYS A 2 9.23 -15.45 35.08
N GLY A 3 8.15 -15.16 34.35
CA GLY A 3 7.87 -15.85 33.09
C GLY A 3 9.02 -15.67 32.09
N PRO A 4 9.07 -16.51 31.04
CA PRO A 4 10.03 -16.33 29.94
C PRO A 4 9.94 -14.91 29.39
N ALA A 5 11.08 -14.38 28.95
CA ALA A 5 11.14 -13.01 28.46
C ALA A 5 10.38 -12.89 27.12
N VAL A 6 9.74 -11.74 26.87
CA VAL A 6 8.85 -11.53 25.71
C VAL A 6 9.61 -11.72 24.39
N ASP A 7 10.86 -11.30 24.33
CA ASP A 7 11.74 -11.48 23.18
C ASP A 7 12.01 -12.96 22.86
N GLN A 8 12.19 -13.79 23.89
CA GLN A 8 12.37 -15.24 23.73
C GLN A 8 11.11 -15.90 23.20
N LEU A 9 9.94 -15.56 23.77
CA LEU A 9 8.65 -16.10 23.32
C LEU A 9 8.38 -15.80 21.84
N VAL A 10 8.62 -14.54 21.42
CA VAL A 10 8.46 -14.13 20.03
C VAL A 10 9.44 -14.87 19.13
N TYR A 11 10.70 -14.99 19.56
CA TYR A 11 11.73 -15.68 18.78
C TYR A 11 11.41 -17.17 18.60
N GLU A 12 11.03 -17.88 19.66
CA GLU A 12 10.62 -19.29 19.62
C GLU A 12 9.39 -19.51 18.72
N PHE A 13 8.43 -18.58 18.74
CA PHE A 13 7.27 -18.64 17.84
C PHE A 13 7.68 -18.45 16.37
N MET A 14 8.60 -17.52 16.09
CA MET A 14 9.07 -17.25 14.73
C MET A 14 9.97 -18.34 14.17
N PHE A 15 10.72 -19.02 15.03
CA PHE A 15 11.69 -20.07 14.70
C PHE A 15 11.49 -21.30 15.58
N PRO A 16 10.40 -22.07 15.39
CA PRO A 16 10.15 -23.28 16.17
C PRO A 16 11.20 -24.38 15.92
N LYS A 17 11.90 -24.31 14.78
CA LYS A 17 13.01 -25.20 14.40
C LYS A 17 14.13 -24.36 13.76
N PRO A 18 14.98 -23.69 14.56
CA PRO A 18 15.99 -22.78 14.03
C PRO A 18 17.05 -23.57 13.25
N LYS A 19 17.40 -23.08 12.06
CA LYS A 19 18.49 -23.60 11.22
C LYS A 19 19.79 -22.86 11.54
N SER A 20 20.93 -23.41 11.13
CA SER A 20 22.25 -22.77 11.28
C SER A 20 22.34 -21.40 10.57
N THR A 21 21.59 -21.22 9.49
CA THR A 21 21.51 -19.96 8.73
C THR A 21 20.61 -18.90 9.38
N ASP A 22 19.77 -19.30 10.35
CA ASP A 22 18.81 -18.40 10.97
C ASP A 22 19.49 -17.51 12.02
N PRO A 23 18.94 -16.31 12.31
CA PRO A 23 19.45 -15.48 13.39
C PRO A 23 19.42 -16.24 14.70
N GLN A 24 20.50 -16.23 15.49
CA GLN A 24 20.64 -17.05 16.70
C GLN A 24 19.76 -16.61 17.87
N ASN A 25 19.30 -15.36 17.87
CA ASN A 25 18.46 -14.78 18.90
C ASN A 25 17.66 -13.60 18.33
N PHE A 26 16.73 -13.06 19.13
CA PHE A 26 15.92 -11.92 18.75
C PHE A 26 16.76 -10.70 18.36
N GLN A 27 17.88 -10.46 19.04
CA GLN A 27 18.76 -9.32 18.73
C GLN A 27 19.42 -9.45 17.35
N GLY A 28 19.84 -10.67 16.97
CA GLY A 28 20.36 -10.97 15.65
C GLY A 28 19.31 -10.80 14.55
N LEU A 29 18.06 -11.21 14.82
CA LEU A 29 16.92 -10.97 13.93
C LEU A 29 16.68 -9.46 13.76
N LEU A 30 16.69 -8.72 14.86
CA LEU A 30 16.46 -7.29 14.88
C LEU A 30 17.48 -6.55 14.01
N GLN A 31 18.78 -6.75 14.26
CA GLN A 31 19.84 -6.02 13.58
C GLN A 31 19.96 -6.39 12.10
N ARG A 32 19.81 -7.68 11.75
CA ARG A 32 20.05 -8.15 10.39
C ARG A 32 18.84 -8.02 9.47
N GLN A 33 17.63 -8.00 10.03
CA GLN A 33 16.40 -8.11 9.24
C GLN A 33 15.42 -6.98 9.52
N LEU A 34 15.04 -6.75 10.78
CA LEU A 34 13.98 -5.77 11.09
C LEU A 34 14.45 -4.32 10.94
N VAL A 35 15.64 -3.95 11.44
CA VAL A 35 16.15 -2.57 11.31
C VAL A 35 16.33 -2.15 9.85
N PRO A 36 16.91 -2.98 8.96
CA PRO A 36 16.93 -2.66 7.52
C PRO A 36 15.54 -2.43 6.92
N GLU A 37 14.55 -3.25 7.25
CA GLU A 37 13.18 -3.06 6.77
C GLU A 37 12.55 -1.75 7.28
N VAL A 38 12.81 -1.34 8.53
CA VAL A 38 12.38 -0.04 9.06
C VAL A 38 13.00 1.12 8.26
N ARG A 39 14.28 1.02 7.89
CA ARG A 39 14.96 2.04 7.09
C ARG A 39 14.35 2.14 5.69
N LEU A 40 14.08 1.00 5.05
CA LEU A 40 13.39 0.97 3.77
C LEU A 40 11.97 1.57 3.87
N GLU A 41 11.23 1.29 4.96
CA GLU A 41 9.92 1.89 5.18
C GLU A 41 10.00 3.41 5.28
N THR A 42 10.95 3.88 6.07
CA THR A 42 11.15 5.31 6.35
C THR A 42 11.53 6.06 5.08
N GLN A 43 12.48 5.52 4.31
CA GLN A 43 12.89 6.11 3.03
C GLN A 43 11.74 6.16 2.03
N ALA A 44 10.95 5.09 1.92
CA ALA A 44 9.84 5.06 0.98
C ALA A 44 8.65 5.96 1.40
N PHE A 45 8.48 6.23 2.70
CA PHE A 45 7.38 7.07 3.19
C PHE A 45 7.73 8.56 3.18
N TYR A 46 8.94 8.92 3.62
CA TYR A 46 9.39 10.31 3.70
C TYR A 46 10.21 10.77 2.48
N GLY A 47 10.64 9.84 1.63
CA GLY A 47 11.60 10.11 0.56
C GLY A 47 13.00 10.33 1.13
N HIS A 48 13.38 11.59 1.35
CA HIS A 48 14.72 11.95 1.80
C HIS A 48 14.81 11.99 3.34
N LEU A 49 15.87 11.38 3.89
CA LEU A 49 16.10 11.22 5.35
C LEU A 49 16.66 12.49 6.04
N SER A 50 16.61 13.65 5.38
CA SER A 50 17.12 14.90 5.95
C SER A 50 16.23 15.46 7.06
N SER A 51 14.92 15.24 6.96
CA SER A 51 13.94 15.80 7.90
C SER A 51 14.04 15.14 9.27
N GLN A 52 13.72 15.91 10.31
CA GLN A 52 13.73 15.39 11.68
C GLN A 52 12.68 14.29 11.90
N GLU A 53 11.54 14.42 11.21
CA GLU A 53 10.47 13.42 11.19
C GLU A 53 10.94 12.10 10.57
N ALA A 54 11.71 12.14 9.48
CA ALA A 54 12.28 10.94 8.88
C ALA A 54 13.35 10.27 9.75
N LYS A 55 14.13 11.03 10.51
CA LYS A 55 15.12 10.48 11.46
C LYS A 55 14.45 9.76 12.65
N TYR A 56 13.28 10.25 13.06
CA TYR A 56 12.52 9.74 14.20
C TYR A 56 11.06 9.46 13.81
N PRO A 57 10.82 8.47 12.93
CA PRO A 57 9.50 8.23 12.33
C PRO A 57 8.46 7.73 13.34
N GLY A 58 8.90 7.27 14.51
CA GLY A 58 8.00 6.97 15.62
C GLY A 58 7.05 5.80 15.37
N LEU A 59 7.50 4.78 14.63
CA LEU A 59 6.67 3.62 14.26
C LEU A 59 6.16 2.90 15.51
N ASP A 60 4.85 2.96 15.71
CA ASP A 60 4.11 2.25 16.75
C ASP A 60 3.56 0.92 16.21
N TYR A 61 4.10 -0.19 16.71
CA TYR A 61 3.73 -1.54 16.26
C TYR A 61 2.36 -2.00 16.80
N SER A 62 1.74 -1.23 17.70
CA SER A 62 0.35 -1.42 18.13
C SER A 62 -0.64 -0.59 17.30
N TYR A 63 -0.16 0.29 16.42
CA TYR A 63 -0.99 1.13 15.56
C TYR A 63 -1.20 0.47 14.20
N GLN A 64 -2.47 0.23 13.84
CA GLN A 64 -2.83 -0.58 12.68
C GLN A 64 -2.26 -0.06 11.35
N PRO A 65 -2.31 1.25 11.03
CA PRO A 65 -1.70 1.76 9.81
C PRO A 65 -0.19 1.49 9.69
N HIS A 66 0.57 1.59 10.79
CA HIS A 66 1.99 1.21 10.77
C HIS A 66 2.17 -0.28 10.53
N ARG A 67 1.35 -1.13 11.18
CA ARG A 67 1.40 -2.58 10.96
C ARG A 67 1.13 -2.93 9.50
N VAL A 68 0.12 -2.30 8.88
CA VAL A 68 -0.22 -2.53 7.46
C VAL A 68 0.94 -2.15 6.56
N ARG A 69 1.49 -0.95 6.72
CA ARG A 69 2.64 -0.47 5.94
C ARG A 69 3.85 -1.40 6.08
N LEU A 70 4.26 -1.68 7.32
CA LEU A 70 5.41 -2.54 7.61
C LEU A 70 5.17 -4.01 7.19
N SER A 71 3.92 -4.47 7.12
CA SER A 71 3.59 -5.84 6.68
C SER A 71 3.92 -6.10 5.21
N ARG A 72 4.27 -5.07 4.42
CA ARG A 72 4.82 -5.27 3.07
C ARG A 72 6.17 -5.98 3.11
N TYR A 73 6.90 -5.87 4.22
CA TYR A 73 8.19 -6.51 4.39
C TYR A 73 8.08 -7.89 5.04
N PRO A 74 8.86 -8.88 4.57
CA PRO A 74 8.70 -10.26 4.98
C PRO A 74 8.94 -10.48 6.48
N TRP A 75 9.92 -9.81 7.10
CA TRP A 75 10.26 -10.06 8.50
C TRP A 75 9.32 -9.36 9.47
N HIS A 76 8.92 -8.12 9.21
CA HIS A 76 7.85 -7.46 9.98
C HIS A 76 6.52 -8.21 9.86
N ARG A 77 6.16 -8.68 8.66
CA ARG A 77 4.94 -9.49 8.48
C ARG A 77 4.96 -10.74 9.35
N ARG A 78 6.11 -11.43 9.43
CA ARG A 78 6.28 -12.60 10.32
C ARG A 78 6.26 -12.20 11.79
N LEU A 79 6.91 -11.10 12.16
CA LEU A 79 6.93 -10.57 13.52
C LEU A 79 5.51 -10.24 14.02
N PHE A 80 4.72 -9.57 13.20
CA PHE A 80 3.33 -9.24 13.54
C PHE A 80 2.46 -10.48 13.70
N ARG A 81 2.63 -11.49 12.85
CA ARG A 81 1.98 -12.79 13.05
C ARG A 81 2.41 -13.45 14.36
N ALA A 82 3.67 -13.29 14.77
CA ALA A 82 4.13 -13.80 16.05
C ALA A 82 3.54 -13.03 17.23
N PHE A 83 3.41 -11.71 17.14
CA PHE A 83 2.74 -10.92 18.17
C PHE A 83 1.29 -11.34 18.37
N ASP A 84 0.56 -11.49 17.27
CA ASP A 84 -0.85 -11.90 17.30
C ASP A 84 -0.99 -13.37 17.74
N GLY A 85 -0.08 -14.24 17.30
CA GLY A 85 -0.09 -15.67 17.65
C GLY A 85 0.28 -15.96 19.10
N VAL A 86 1.19 -15.18 19.69
CA VAL A 86 1.52 -15.23 21.12
C VAL A 86 0.45 -14.48 21.95
N GLY A 87 -0.27 -13.54 21.34
CA GLY A 87 -1.30 -12.74 22.01
C GLY A 87 -0.72 -11.60 22.85
N LEU A 88 0.36 -10.97 22.40
CA LEU A 88 1.02 -9.89 23.13
C LEU A 88 0.12 -8.66 23.29
N THR A 89 0.15 -8.08 24.48
CA THR A 89 -0.53 -6.81 24.77
C THR A 89 0.24 -5.62 24.20
N ARG A 90 -0.45 -4.49 24.03
CA ARG A 90 0.16 -3.22 23.56
C ARG A 90 1.38 -2.80 24.40
N HIS A 91 1.32 -3.02 25.71
CA HIS A 91 2.40 -2.68 26.64
C HIS A 91 3.62 -3.59 26.47
N GLU A 92 3.40 -4.88 26.22
CA GLU A 92 4.48 -5.84 25.96
C GLU A 92 5.15 -5.56 24.63
N ILE A 93 4.35 -5.26 23.59
CA ILE A 93 4.87 -4.82 22.28
C ILE A 93 5.72 -3.55 22.46
N ALA A 94 5.21 -2.52 23.12
CA ALA A 94 5.96 -1.29 23.38
C ALA A 94 7.22 -1.51 24.24
N SER A 95 7.18 -2.50 25.14
CA SER A 95 8.34 -2.86 25.97
C SER A 95 9.42 -3.59 25.18
N LEU A 96 9.03 -4.39 24.18
CA LEU A 96 9.91 -5.11 23.27
C LEU A 96 10.51 -4.20 22.20
N THR A 97 9.71 -3.30 21.61
CA THR A 97 10.08 -2.47 20.45
C THR A 97 10.89 -1.23 20.84
N LYS A 98 12.06 -1.43 21.43
CA LYS A 98 12.97 -0.37 21.88
C LYS A 98 14.21 -0.28 20.98
N TRP A 99 14.02 0.14 19.74
CA TRP A 99 15.10 0.31 18.76
C TRP A 99 14.86 1.49 17.82
N GLU A 100 15.84 1.79 16.98
CA GLU A 100 15.82 2.89 16.01
C GLU A 100 14.55 2.86 15.13
N GLY A 101 13.94 4.01 14.90
CA GLY A 101 12.74 4.14 14.07
C GLY A 101 11.42 3.79 14.76
N THR A 102 11.43 3.21 15.96
CA THR A 102 10.20 2.95 16.72
C THR A 102 9.70 4.17 17.48
N ARG A 103 8.45 4.10 17.94
CA ARG A 103 7.84 5.09 18.84
C ARG A 103 8.71 5.40 20.06
N TRP A 104 9.35 4.38 20.65
CA TRP A 104 10.23 4.57 21.81
C TRP A 104 11.43 5.48 21.49
N ALA A 105 12.03 5.34 20.30
CA ALA A 105 13.17 6.17 19.90
C ALA A 105 12.77 7.64 19.73
N LYS A 106 11.59 7.90 19.13
CA LYS A 106 11.01 9.24 19.00
C LYS A 106 10.76 9.87 20.38
N GLU A 107 10.00 9.20 21.25
CA GLU A 107 9.65 9.72 22.58
C GLU A 107 10.89 9.96 23.46
N ARG A 108 11.90 9.10 23.35
CA ARG A 108 13.17 9.27 24.06
C ARG A 108 13.89 10.54 23.59
N PHE A 109 13.99 10.74 22.28
CA PHE A 109 14.65 11.91 21.72
C PHE A 109 13.92 13.20 22.07
N GLU A 110 12.59 13.23 21.96
CA GLU A 110 11.75 14.38 22.33
C GLU A 110 11.93 14.76 23.80
N ARG A 111 11.96 13.77 24.69
CA ARG A 111 12.19 13.99 26.13
C ARG A 111 13.60 14.48 26.44
N GLU A 112 14.62 13.95 25.77
CA GLU A 112 16.03 14.32 26.00
C GLU A 112 16.37 15.71 25.44
N GLN A 113 15.82 16.07 24.29
CA GLN A 113 16.06 17.36 23.64
C GLN A 113 15.05 18.44 24.05
N GLY A 114 13.94 18.06 24.70
CA GLY A 114 12.87 18.99 25.07
C GLY A 114 12.12 19.57 23.88
N ILE A 115 12.11 18.86 22.74
CA ILE A 115 11.40 19.26 21.51
C ILE A 115 10.32 18.25 21.17
N VAL A 116 9.29 18.69 20.44
CA VAL A 116 8.26 17.81 19.89
C VAL A 116 8.42 17.78 18.38
N ILE A 117 8.54 16.58 17.80
CA ILE A 117 8.66 16.42 16.36
C ILE A 117 7.27 16.43 15.75
N ARG A 118 6.96 17.51 15.03
CA ARG A 118 5.72 17.71 14.29
C ARG A 118 5.59 16.70 13.13
N ASP A 119 4.41 16.13 12.99
CA ASP A 119 4.01 15.30 11.83
C ASP A 119 3.64 16.23 10.67
N THR A 120 4.33 16.07 9.52
CA THR A 120 4.12 16.89 8.31
C THR A 120 3.39 16.13 7.21
N THR A 121 2.98 14.88 7.45
CA THR A 121 2.33 14.00 6.46
C THR A 121 1.12 14.64 5.78
N ALA A 122 0.39 15.51 6.49
CA ALA A 122 -0.83 16.15 6.00
C ALA A 122 -0.66 17.62 5.57
N ASP A 123 0.52 18.23 5.71
CA ASP A 123 0.70 19.68 5.53
C ASP A 123 0.42 20.19 4.09
N GLY A 124 0.45 19.30 3.09
CA GLY A 124 0.17 19.62 1.68
C GLY A 124 -1.13 19.02 1.13
N ILE A 125 -1.92 18.34 1.95
CA ILE A 125 -3.13 17.62 1.49
C ILE A 125 -4.34 18.49 1.79
N SER A 126 -5.02 18.97 0.75
CA SER A 126 -6.29 19.69 0.89
C SER A 126 -7.39 18.76 1.40
N ASP A 127 -8.33 19.31 2.17
CA ASP A 127 -9.52 18.57 2.61
C ASP A 127 -10.26 17.97 1.42
N TRP A 128 -10.75 16.74 1.58
CA TRP A 128 -11.51 16.08 0.53
C TRP A 128 -12.80 16.85 0.26
N VAL A 129 -12.96 17.33 -0.98
CA VAL A 129 -14.18 17.99 -1.44
C VAL A 129 -15.03 16.99 -2.26
N PRO A 130 -16.33 16.82 -1.95
CA PRO A 130 -17.25 16.00 -2.74
C PRO A 130 -17.23 16.39 -4.22
N PRO A 131 -17.34 15.43 -5.17
CA PRO A 131 -17.21 15.72 -6.60
C PRO A 131 -18.09 16.88 -7.11
N HIS A 132 -19.30 17.03 -6.58
CA HIS A 132 -20.25 18.08 -6.98
C HIS A 132 -19.91 19.49 -6.46
N LEU A 133 -18.99 19.60 -5.50
CA LEU A 133 -18.51 20.88 -4.94
C LEU A 133 -17.09 21.23 -5.39
N ARG A 134 -16.43 20.36 -6.16
CA ARG A 134 -15.11 20.64 -6.70
C ARG A 134 -15.24 21.74 -7.73
N VAL A 135 -14.62 22.88 -7.47
CA VAL A 135 -14.44 23.92 -8.50
C VAL A 135 -13.62 23.28 -9.62
N ALA A 136 -14.07 23.40 -10.86
CA ALA A 136 -13.29 22.96 -12.01
C ALA A 136 -12.04 23.82 -12.10
N VAL A 137 -10.95 23.36 -11.49
CA VAL A 137 -9.63 23.93 -11.71
C VAL A 137 -9.25 23.49 -13.11
N ALA A 138 -9.17 24.44 -14.04
CA ALA A 138 -8.61 24.18 -15.36
C ALA A 138 -7.26 23.48 -15.17
N PRO A 139 -6.90 22.49 -16.01
CA PRO A 139 -5.61 21.83 -15.88
C PRO A 139 -4.52 22.88 -16.11
N GLN A 140 -4.01 23.46 -15.03
CA GLN A 140 -2.68 24.03 -15.04
C GLN A 140 -1.79 22.83 -15.22
N ALA A 141 -1.37 22.61 -16.47
CA ALA A 141 -0.19 21.83 -16.76
C ALA A 141 0.92 22.46 -15.93
N HIS A 142 1.16 21.89 -14.75
CA HIS A 142 2.41 22.07 -14.05
C HIS A 142 3.44 21.41 -14.96
N ARG A 143 3.97 22.22 -15.90
CA ARG A 143 5.31 21.98 -16.40
C ARG A 143 6.16 21.89 -15.14
N ALA A 144 6.69 20.71 -14.86
CA ALA A 144 7.73 20.59 -13.87
C ALA A 144 8.86 21.50 -14.37
N ASP A 145 8.98 22.68 -13.77
CA ASP A 145 10.16 23.51 -13.90
C ASP A 145 11.30 22.67 -13.29
N VAL A 146 12.09 22.07 -14.17
CA VAL A 146 13.39 21.49 -13.82
C VAL A 146 14.31 22.68 -13.58
N GLU A 147 14.19 23.28 -12.39
CA GLU A 147 15.14 24.29 -11.92
C GLU A 147 16.45 23.58 -11.54
N ASP A 148 17.49 23.88 -12.33
CA ASP A 148 18.91 23.94 -11.95
C ASP A 148 19.49 22.73 -11.16
N MET A 149 19.94 21.72 -11.90
CA MET A 149 21.03 20.85 -11.42
C MET A 149 22.36 21.60 -11.64
N GLU A 150 22.77 22.40 -10.66
CA GLU A 150 24.12 22.95 -10.59
C GLU A 150 25.15 21.82 -10.37
N ASP A 151 26.08 21.70 -11.33
CA ASP A 151 27.44 21.15 -11.29
C ASP A 151 27.75 20.01 -10.31
N ILE A 152 27.69 18.78 -10.84
CA ILE A 152 28.48 17.65 -10.33
C ILE A 152 29.91 17.83 -10.87
N GLN A 153 30.82 18.29 -10.02
CA GLN A 153 32.25 18.27 -10.31
C GLN A 153 32.77 16.82 -10.33
N GLU A 154 33.47 16.54 -11.41
CA GLU A 154 34.21 15.32 -11.75
C GLU A 154 35.27 15.00 -10.69
N ASP A 155 35.46 13.69 -10.41
CA ASP A 155 36.79 13.10 -10.17
C ASP A 155 36.75 11.60 -10.55
N GLU A 156 37.29 11.34 -11.74
CA GLU A 156 38.16 10.22 -12.17
C GLU A 156 38.02 8.81 -11.54
N GLU A 157 37.66 7.81 -12.36
CA GLU A 157 38.57 6.75 -12.90
C GLU A 157 37.80 5.55 -13.53
N THR A 158 38.16 5.28 -14.80
CA THR A 158 38.38 4.00 -15.50
C THR A 158 37.27 3.02 -15.97
N GLU A 159 37.41 2.71 -17.27
CA GLU A 159 37.28 1.40 -17.97
C GLU A 159 35.94 0.93 -18.60
N ASP A 160 35.95 1.00 -19.94
CA ASP A 160 35.52 -0.01 -20.93
C ASP A 160 34.10 -0.64 -20.86
N ASN A 161 33.23 -0.22 -21.79
CA ASN A 161 32.77 -1.10 -22.87
C ASN A 161 31.93 -0.37 -23.93
N GLU A 162 32.42 -0.45 -25.16
CA GLU A 162 31.72 -0.13 -26.39
C GLU A 162 30.60 -1.15 -26.63
N VAL A 163 29.36 -0.68 -26.81
CA VAL A 163 28.35 -1.36 -27.63
C VAL A 163 27.42 -0.32 -28.23
N GLU A 164 27.64 -0.03 -29.50
CA GLU A 164 26.70 0.63 -30.40
C GLU A 164 25.38 -0.16 -30.44
N ASN A 165 24.27 0.51 -30.17
CA ASN A 165 22.95 0.07 -30.61
C ASN A 165 22.28 1.26 -31.29
N GLU A 166 22.49 1.32 -32.60
CA GLU A 166 21.64 2.06 -33.53
C GLU A 166 20.23 1.44 -33.45
N MET A 167 19.25 2.20 -32.93
CA MET A 167 17.84 1.90 -33.18
C MET A 167 17.16 3.17 -33.71
N ASP A 168 16.80 3.05 -34.98
CA ASP A 168 16.07 3.99 -35.82
C ASP A 168 14.91 4.69 -35.09
N GLU A 169 14.87 5.99 -35.31
CA GLU A 169 13.70 6.83 -35.21
C GLU A 169 12.66 6.35 -36.23
N ASP A 170 11.45 6.00 -35.78
CA ASP A 170 10.17 6.19 -36.50
C ASP A 170 9.03 5.58 -35.68
N ILE A 171 8.58 6.29 -34.64
CA ILE A 171 7.24 6.10 -34.07
C ILE A 171 6.41 7.31 -34.52
N ASP A 172 5.66 7.09 -35.59
CA ASP A 172 4.55 7.93 -36.03
C ASP A 172 3.50 7.94 -34.91
N ASP A 173 3.58 8.96 -34.05
CA ASP A 173 2.63 9.21 -32.97
C ASP A 173 1.33 9.74 -33.58
N SER A 174 0.60 8.84 -34.25
CA SER A 174 -0.73 9.13 -34.74
C SER A 174 -1.62 9.34 -33.51
N ASP A 175 -1.98 10.60 -33.27
CA ASP A 175 -2.89 11.08 -32.24
C ASP A 175 -4.29 10.45 -32.39
N VAL A 176 -4.43 9.19 -31.98
CA VAL A 176 -5.72 8.50 -31.90
C VAL A 176 -6.31 8.87 -30.55
N GLU A 177 -7.24 9.82 -30.55
CA GLU A 177 -8.09 10.15 -29.41
C GLU A 177 -8.76 8.86 -28.86
N ILE A 178 -8.21 8.29 -27.79
CA ILE A 178 -8.80 7.11 -27.13
C ILE A 178 -10.10 7.55 -26.45
N GLN A 179 -11.24 7.39 -27.12
CA GLN A 179 -12.55 7.66 -26.54
C GLN A 179 -12.83 6.68 -25.39
N SER A 180 -13.15 7.22 -24.22
CA SER A 180 -13.45 6.44 -23.02
C SER A 180 -14.78 5.71 -23.17
N VAL A 181 -14.72 4.39 -23.38
CA VAL A 181 -15.89 3.48 -23.41
C VAL A 181 -16.64 3.47 -22.07
N GLY A 182 -15.97 3.85 -20.98
CA GLY A 182 -16.52 3.80 -19.62
C GLY A 182 -17.64 4.83 -19.35
N VAL A 183 -17.63 5.98 -20.04
CA VAL A 183 -18.66 7.03 -19.84
C VAL A 183 -19.98 6.60 -20.46
N ALA A 184 -19.96 6.19 -21.73
CA ALA A 184 -21.14 5.72 -22.45
C ALA A 184 -21.77 4.49 -21.78
N LEU A 185 -20.94 3.53 -21.34
CA LEU A 185 -21.42 2.34 -20.64
C LEU A 185 -22.09 2.67 -19.30
N ASN A 186 -21.53 3.62 -18.53
CA ASN A 186 -22.10 4.04 -17.26
C ASN A 186 -23.47 4.70 -17.44
N GLU A 187 -23.62 5.55 -18.46
CA GLU A 187 -24.91 6.15 -18.80
C GLU A 187 -25.97 5.09 -19.17
N GLN A 188 -25.59 4.10 -19.98
CA GLN A 188 -26.46 2.99 -20.35
C GLN A 188 -26.89 2.15 -19.13
N LEU A 189 -25.95 1.84 -18.22
CA LEU A 189 -26.26 1.11 -16.99
C LEU A 189 -27.22 1.89 -16.08
N ARG A 190 -27.04 3.21 -15.97
CA ARG A 190 -27.94 4.08 -15.18
C ARG A 190 -29.33 4.17 -15.80
N ALA A 191 -29.43 4.27 -17.13
CA ALA A 191 -30.71 4.29 -17.84
C ALA A 191 -31.46 2.96 -17.68
N ASN A 192 -30.77 1.83 -17.82
CA ASN A 192 -31.35 0.50 -17.63
C ASN A 192 -31.80 0.28 -16.18
N ALA A 193 -31.05 0.76 -15.19
CA ALA A 193 -31.45 0.70 -13.78
C ALA A 193 -32.74 1.51 -13.52
N ALA A 194 -32.85 2.72 -14.09
CA ALA A 194 -34.04 3.55 -13.96
C ALA A 194 -35.29 2.92 -14.62
N LEU A 195 -35.11 2.24 -15.77
CA LEU A 195 -36.20 1.53 -16.44
C LEU A 195 -36.69 0.30 -15.65
N ARG A 196 -35.78 -0.43 -14.99
CA ARG A 196 -36.12 -1.52 -14.08
C ARG A 196 -36.88 -1.02 -12.83
N GLU A 197 -36.45 0.12 -12.28
CA GLU A 197 -37.14 0.76 -11.14
C GLU A 197 -38.54 1.25 -11.54
N ALA A 198 -38.75 1.66 -12.79
CA ALA A 198 -40.04 1.99 -13.36
C ALA A 198 -40.93 0.76 -13.69
N GLY A 199 -40.51 -0.45 -13.31
CA GLY A 199 -41.27 -1.68 -13.50
C GLY A 199 -41.29 -2.21 -14.93
N THR A 200 -40.41 -1.69 -15.79
CA THR A 200 -40.24 -2.19 -17.15
C THR A 200 -39.21 -3.32 -17.12
N ASP A 201 -39.62 -4.53 -17.50
CA ASP A 201 -38.72 -5.67 -17.63
C ASP A 201 -37.80 -5.41 -18.82
N THR A 202 -36.63 -4.83 -18.57
CA THR A 202 -35.64 -4.58 -19.61
C THR A 202 -35.09 -5.94 -20.03
N VAL A 203 -35.51 -6.40 -21.21
CA VAL A 203 -34.92 -7.56 -21.90
C VAL A 203 -33.40 -7.39 -21.90
N MET A 204 -32.68 -8.45 -21.54
CA MET A 204 -31.23 -8.44 -21.52
C MET A 204 -30.71 -8.04 -22.89
N ASP A 205 -29.64 -7.25 -22.93
CA ASP A 205 -29.03 -6.77 -24.16
C ASP A 205 -28.83 -7.93 -25.15
N GLU A 206 -29.23 -7.77 -26.42
CA GLU A 206 -29.14 -8.80 -27.46
C GLU A 206 -27.70 -9.33 -27.62
N ALA A 207 -26.72 -8.45 -27.41
CA ALA A 207 -25.29 -8.81 -27.38
C ALA A 207 -24.94 -9.69 -26.18
N TRP A 208 -25.58 -9.46 -25.03
CA TRP A 208 -25.40 -10.25 -23.82
C TRP A 208 -26.06 -11.63 -23.95
N GLU A 209 -27.25 -11.70 -24.56
CA GLU A 209 -27.92 -12.97 -24.86
C GLU A 209 -27.13 -13.81 -25.87
N GLN A 210 -26.57 -13.18 -26.91
CA GLN A 210 -25.70 -13.87 -27.87
C GLN A 210 -24.40 -14.36 -27.24
N TRP A 211 -23.78 -13.55 -26.38
CA TRP A 211 -22.61 -13.98 -25.63
C TRP A 211 -22.93 -15.14 -24.67
N LEU A 212 -24.06 -15.09 -23.95
CA LEU A 212 -24.52 -16.19 -23.09
C LEU A 212 -24.78 -17.47 -23.88
N LYS A 213 -25.32 -17.33 -25.09
CA LYS A 213 -25.56 -18.45 -26.01
C LYS A 213 -24.24 -19.06 -26.48
N GLU A 214 -23.27 -18.26 -26.92
CA GLU A 214 -21.93 -18.75 -27.30
C GLU A 214 -21.18 -19.37 -26.11
N ALA A 215 -21.30 -18.79 -24.91
CA ALA A 215 -20.69 -19.32 -23.69
C ALA A 215 -21.31 -20.68 -23.26
N ALA A 216 -22.62 -20.85 -23.48
CA ALA A 216 -23.31 -22.12 -23.23
C ALA A 216 -22.94 -23.18 -24.28
N GLU A 217 -22.88 -22.81 -25.56
CA GLU A 217 -22.55 -23.70 -26.68
C GLU A 217 -21.07 -24.14 -26.67
N SER A 218 -20.17 -23.29 -26.16
CA SER A 218 -18.74 -23.61 -25.97
C SER A 218 -18.43 -24.44 -24.71
N GLY A 219 -19.47 -24.87 -23.97
CA GLY A 219 -19.32 -25.77 -22.82
C GLY A 219 -18.78 -25.10 -21.55
N GLY A 220 -18.88 -23.77 -21.45
CA GLY A 220 -18.24 -22.99 -20.40
C GLY A 220 -19.17 -21.96 -19.74
N ILE A 221 -20.23 -22.41 -19.06
CA ILE A 221 -20.87 -21.59 -18.02
C ILE A 221 -20.71 -22.33 -16.69
N PRO A 222 -19.83 -21.86 -15.77
CA PRO A 222 -19.85 -22.31 -14.39
C PRO A 222 -21.24 -22.01 -13.83
N TYR A 223 -21.89 -23.05 -13.30
CA TYR A 223 -23.16 -22.96 -12.61
C TYR A 223 -23.12 -21.79 -11.61
N MET A 224 -23.83 -20.70 -11.90
CA MET A 224 -24.03 -19.61 -10.95
C MET A 224 -24.79 -20.21 -9.76
N PRO A 225 -24.23 -20.22 -8.54
CA PRO A 225 -24.98 -20.67 -7.38
C PRO A 225 -26.21 -19.79 -7.22
N ALA A 226 -27.36 -20.41 -6.94
CA ALA A 226 -28.68 -19.79 -6.84
C ALA A 226 -28.82 -18.70 -5.74
N GLU A 227 -27.72 -18.30 -5.09
CA GLU A 227 -27.66 -17.34 -3.99
C GLU A 227 -27.67 -15.87 -4.45
N LEU A 228 -27.57 -15.60 -5.76
CA LEU A 228 -27.69 -14.26 -6.34
C LEU A 228 -29.05 -14.03 -7.01
N SER A 229 -30.11 -14.63 -6.47
CA SER A 229 -31.47 -14.24 -6.83
C SER A 229 -31.74 -12.83 -6.28
N PRO A 230 -32.36 -11.90 -7.05
CA PRO A 230 -32.73 -10.57 -6.57
C PRO A 230 -33.74 -10.58 -5.39
N ASN A 231 -34.25 -11.77 -5.01
CA ASN A 231 -35.09 -12.00 -3.84
C ASN A 231 -34.35 -12.70 -2.67
N ALA A 232 -33.02 -12.75 -2.68
CA ALA A 232 -32.26 -13.22 -1.53
C ALA A 232 -32.43 -12.22 -0.37
N ASN A 233 -33.29 -12.57 0.58
CA ASN A 233 -33.53 -11.80 1.80
C ASN A 233 -32.27 -11.88 2.69
N ILE A 234 -31.37 -10.89 2.58
CA ILE A 234 -30.20 -10.77 3.45
C ILE A 234 -30.69 -10.22 4.81
N PRO A 235 -30.67 -10.98 5.90
CA PRO A 235 -31.09 -10.47 7.20
C PRO A 235 -30.02 -9.52 7.73
N GLY A 236 -30.33 -8.23 7.88
CA GLY A 236 -29.44 -7.29 8.57
C GLY A 236 -29.44 -5.84 8.12
N THR A 237 -30.12 -5.48 7.03
CA THR A 237 -30.34 -4.08 6.62
C THR A 237 -31.84 -3.91 6.39
N ARG A 238 -32.60 -3.07 7.07
CA ARG A 238 -32.37 -1.81 7.79
C ARG A 238 -33.68 -1.52 8.58
N PRO A 239 -33.79 -0.41 9.33
CA PRO A 239 -34.48 0.75 8.74
C PRO A 239 -33.58 1.99 8.58
#